data_AF-A0A377JYH4-F1
#
_entry.id   AF-A0A377JYH4-F1
#
_cell.length_a   1.000
_cell.length_b   1.000
_cell.length_c   1.000
_cell.angle_alpha   90.00
_cell.angle_beta   90.00
_cell.angle_gamma   90.00
#
_symmetry.space_group_name_H-M   'P 1'
#
loop_
_entity.id
_entity.type
_entity.pdbx_description
1 polymer ?
#
loop_
_entity_poly.entity_id
_entity_poly.type
_entity_poly.pdbx_seq_one_letter_code
_entity_poly.pdbx_strand_id
1 'polypeptide(L)'
;MHLPSPYGIRLIKGSHIVVPRVHTQKQAYILQNEDKRIVFVIPWMDEFSIIGTTDVEYKGDPKAVKIEESEINYLLKVYNTHFKKQLSRDDIVWTYSGVRPLCDDESDSPQAITRDYTLDIHDEKRQNPAAVGIRR
;
A
#
# COMPACT_ATOMS: atom_id res chain seq x y z
N MET A 1 21.87 -17.90 -8.96
CA MET A 1 20.99 -18.02 -10.12
C MET A 1 19.94 -16.93 -10.04
N HIS A 2 19.87 -16.03 -11.02
CA HIS A 2 18.80 -15.03 -11.13
C HIS A 2 17.94 -15.47 -12.32
N LEU A 3 16.83 -16.15 -12.04
CA LEU A 3 15.89 -16.54 -13.09
C LEU A 3 14.92 -15.36 -13.28
N PRO A 4 14.75 -14.83 -14.50
CA PRO A 4 13.78 -13.78 -14.75
C PRO A 4 12.37 -14.32 -14.49
N SER A 5 11.52 -13.51 -13.87
CA SER A 5 10.10 -13.82 -13.66
C SER A 5 9.41 -14.01 -15.02
N PRO A 6 8.54 -15.03 -15.18
CA PRO A 6 7.73 -15.19 -16.40
C PRO A 6 6.65 -14.09 -16.53
N TYR A 7 6.35 -13.37 -15.45
CA TYR A 7 5.39 -12.26 -15.43
C TYR A 7 6.07 -10.92 -15.21
N GLY A 8 5.50 -9.88 -15.84
CA GLY A 8 5.78 -8.49 -15.47
C GLY A 8 5.39 -8.21 -14.02
N ILE A 9 6.15 -7.36 -13.35
CA ILE A 9 5.84 -6.90 -12.00
C ILE A 9 5.64 -5.39 -12.04
N ARG A 10 4.50 -4.95 -11.51
CA ARG A 10 4.23 -3.54 -11.23
C ARG A 10 4.47 -3.27 -9.76
N LEU A 11 5.34 -2.30 -9.49
CA LEU A 11 5.67 -1.88 -8.14
C LEU A 11 4.75 -0.73 -7.74
N ILE A 12 3.79 -0.99 -6.86
CA ILE A 12 2.90 0.04 -6.33
C ILE A 12 3.36 0.42 -4.93
N LYS A 13 3.92 1.62 -4.79
CA LYS A 13 4.28 2.20 -3.50
C LYS A 13 3.02 2.49 -2.70
N GLY A 14 3.08 2.14 -1.41
CA GLY A 14 2.12 2.56 -0.42
C GLY A 14 2.80 2.99 0.87
N SER A 15 2.39 4.15 1.37
CA SER A 15 2.98 4.78 2.54
C SER A 15 1.96 4.91 3.67
N HIS A 16 2.46 5.10 4.89
CA HIS A 16 1.68 5.36 6.09
C HIS A 16 2.35 6.44 6.92
N ILE A 17 1.53 7.19 7.65
CA ILE A 17 1.97 8.15 8.67
C ILE A 17 1.55 7.67 10.05
N VAL A 18 2.38 7.94 11.06
CA VAL A 18 2.12 7.63 12.46
C VAL A 18 2.08 8.92 13.24
N VAL A 19 1.02 9.07 14.04
CA VAL A 19 0.76 10.25 14.87
C VAL A 19 0.41 9.80 16.30
N PRO A 20 0.54 10.68 17.31
CA PRO A 20 -0.05 10.44 18.61
C PRO A 20 -1.53 10.09 18.48
N ARG A 21 -1.99 9.16 19.30
CA ARG A 21 -3.32 8.56 19.18
C ARG A 21 -4.42 9.62 19.01
N VAL A 22 -5.24 9.46 17.98
CA VAL A 22 -6.23 10.47 17.58
C VAL A 22 -7.50 10.42 18.43
N HIS A 23 -7.80 9.27 19.04
CA HIS A 23 -8.91 9.06 19.98
C HIS A 23 -8.64 7.89 20.93
N THR A 24 -9.29 7.86 22.08
CA THR A 24 -9.14 6.78 23.08
C THR A 24 -9.90 5.49 22.76
N GLN A 25 -10.68 5.46 21.66
CA GLN A 25 -11.43 4.28 21.25
C GLN A 25 -10.50 3.15 20.77
N LYS A 26 -10.94 1.90 20.93
CA LYS A 26 -10.16 0.70 20.55
C LYS A 26 -10.37 0.30 19.08
N GLN A 27 -11.44 0.79 18.46
CA GLN A 27 -11.82 0.46 17.09
C GLN A 27 -10.91 1.17 16.09
N ALA A 28 -10.69 0.52 14.95
CA ALA A 28 -10.16 1.16 13.75
C ALA A 28 -11.30 1.77 12.93
N TYR A 29 -10.97 2.75 12.10
CA TYR A 29 -11.87 3.32 11.11
C TYR A 29 -11.41 2.97 9.70
N ILE A 30 -12.39 2.79 8.81
CA ILE A 30 -12.22 2.72 7.36
C ILE A 30 -12.91 3.94 6.76
N LEU A 31 -12.14 4.79 6.09
CA LEU A 31 -12.60 6.05 5.51
C LEU A 31 -12.74 5.90 4.01
N GLN A 32 -13.87 6.29 3.46
CA GLN A 32 -14.09 6.33 2.01
C GLN A 32 -13.60 7.69 1.50
N ASN A 33 -12.62 7.69 0.61
CA ASN A 33 -12.12 8.91 0.01
C ASN A 33 -12.84 9.22 -1.32
N GLU A 34 -12.75 10.48 -1.76
CA GLU A 34 -13.38 10.98 -3.00
C GLU A 34 -12.95 10.21 -4.25
N ASP A 35 -11.74 9.64 -4.24
CA ASP A 35 -11.15 8.83 -5.33
C ASP A 35 -11.60 7.35 -5.30
N LYS A 36 -12.60 7.02 -4.47
CA LYS A 36 -13.13 5.67 -4.21
C LYS A 36 -12.15 4.71 -3.53
N ARG A 37 -10.97 5.19 -3.11
CA ARG A 37 -10.05 4.39 -2.29
C ARG A 37 -10.48 4.45 -0.82
N ILE A 38 -10.01 3.48 -0.06
CA ILE A 38 -10.21 3.43 1.38
C ILE A 38 -8.91 3.76 2.10
N VAL A 39 -9.02 4.50 3.20
CA VAL A 39 -7.90 4.80 4.11
C VAL A 39 -8.28 4.32 5.51
N PHE A 40 -7.39 3.59 6.16
CA PHE A 40 -7.56 3.15 7.54
C PHE A 40 -6.98 4.16 8.52
N VAL A 41 -7.60 4.23 9.69
CA VAL A 41 -7.06 4.85 10.91
C VAL A 41 -7.06 3.78 11.99
N ILE A 42 -5.88 3.31 12.39
CA ILE A 42 -5.71 2.12 13.23
C ILE A 42 -5.02 2.50 14.54
N PRO A 43 -5.62 2.26 15.71
CA PRO A 43 -4.92 2.39 16.99
C PRO A 43 -3.70 1.45 17.04
N TRP A 44 -2.55 1.96 17.47
CA TRP A 44 -1.30 1.22 17.45
C TRP A 44 -0.50 1.41 18.73
N MET A 45 -0.07 0.29 19.33
CA MET A 45 0.73 0.22 20.58
C MET A 45 0.19 1.11 21.71
N ASP A 46 -1.13 1.20 21.82
CA ASP A 46 -1.90 2.02 22.79
C ASP A 46 -1.69 3.55 22.73
N GLU A 47 -0.60 4.04 22.17
CA GLU A 47 -0.16 5.44 22.20
C GLU A 47 -0.29 6.15 20.85
N PHE A 48 -0.42 5.42 19.75
CA PHE A 48 -0.37 5.98 18.40
C PHE A 48 -1.59 5.64 17.54
N SER A 49 -1.67 6.29 16.39
CA SER A 49 -2.56 5.91 15.30
C SER A 49 -1.78 5.85 13.99
N ILE A 50 -1.96 4.75 13.26
CA ILE A 50 -1.44 4.58 11.91
C ILE A 50 -2.53 5.02 10.93
N ILE A 51 -2.17 5.88 9.97
CA ILE A 51 -3.06 6.34 8.90
C ILE A 51 -2.47 5.91 7.56
N GLY A 52 -3.24 5.18 6.75
CA GLY A 52 -2.77 4.70 5.45
C GLY A 52 -3.81 3.89 4.66
N THR A 53 -3.59 3.63 3.38
CA THR A 53 -2.34 3.82 2.63
C THR A 53 -2.58 4.46 1.26
N THR A 54 -1.50 4.73 0.55
CA THR A 54 -1.46 5.28 -0.81
C THR A 54 -1.21 4.19 -1.85
N ASP A 55 -1.51 4.49 -3.12
CA ASP A 55 -1.20 3.65 -4.28
C ASP A 55 -0.54 4.55 -5.33
N VAL A 56 0.79 4.49 -5.41
CA VAL A 56 1.61 5.30 -6.30
C VAL A 56 2.48 4.37 -7.13
N GLU A 57 2.45 4.51 -8.46
CA GLU A 57 3.42 3.79 -9.32
C GLU A 57 4.85 4.13 -8.93
N TYR A 58 5.65 3.08 -8.76
CA TYR A 58 7.04 3.20 -8.34
C TYR A 58 7.98 2.62 -9.38
N LYS A 59 9.01 3.39 -9.72
CA LYS A 59 10.13 2.95 -10.54
C LYS A 59 11.42 3.24 -9.77
N GLY A 60 12.31 2.26 -9.70
CA GLY A 60 13.60 2.39 -9.00
C GLY A 60 13.86 1.24 -8.04
N ASP A 61 14.86 1.41 -7.18
CA ASP A 61 15.25 0.42 -6.18
C ASP A 61 14.20 0.34 -5.05
N PRO A 62 13.52 -0.82 -4.86
CA PRO A 62 12.58 -1.03 -3.76
C PRO A 62 13.12 -0.67 -2.37
N LYS A 63 14.43 -0.77 -2.15
CA LYS A 63 15.06 -0.42 -0.86
C LYS A 63 15.13 1.08 -0.61
N ALA A 64 15.02 1.90 -1.65
CA ALA A 64 15.04 3.35 -1.56
C ALA A 64 13.64 3.97 -1.42
N VAL A 65 12.59 3.14 -1.31
CA VAL A 65 11.21 3.60 -1.19
C VAL A 65 11.02 4.44 0.08
N LYS A 66 10.36 5.58 -0.08
CA LYS A 66 10.03 6.50 1.01
C LYS A 66 8.76 7.27 0.67
N ILE A 67 8.08 7.73 1.72
CA ILE A 67 6.91 8.60 1.56
C ILE A 67 7.30 9.91 0.89
N GLU A 68 6.41 10.45 0.07
CA GLU A 68 6.54 11.78 -0.53
C GLU A 68 5.50 12.76 0.04
N GLU A 69 5.70 14.06 -0.19
CA GLU A 69 4.84 15.11 0.35
C GLU A 69 3.39 15.00 -0.14
N SER A 70 3.19 14.57 -1.39
CA SER A 70 1.84 14.37 -1.96
C SER A 70 1.07 13.26 -1.21
N GLU A 71 1.76 12.20 -0.77
CA GLU A 71 1.17 11.12 0.01
C GLU A 71 0.81 11.57 1.44
N ILE A 72 1.66 12.39 2.07
CA ILE A 72 1.37 12.99 3.38
C ILE A 72 0.10 13.85 3.29
N ASN A 73 0.06 14.75 2.31
CA ASN A 73 -1.08 15.63 2.09
C ASN A 73 -2.36 14.85 1.80
N TYR A 74 -2.26 13.78 1.00
CA TYR A 74 -3.37 12.87 0.73
C TYR A 74 -3.91 12.26 2.03
N LEU A 75 -3.07 11.64 2.84
CA LEU A 75 -3.49 10.94 4.06
C LEU A 75 -4.07 11.90 5.10
N LEU A 76 -3.44 13.07 5.29
CA LEU A 76 -3.95 14.11 6.18
C LEU A 76 -5.28 14.69 5.69
N LYS A 77 -5.45 14.93 4.38
CA LYS A 77 -6.71 15.42 3.81
C LYS A 77 -7.84 14.45 4.13
N VAL A 78 -7.69 13.16 3.83
CA VAL A 78 -8.73 12.15 4.08
C VAL A 78 -9.10 12.09 5.56
N TYR A 79 -8.10 12.07 6.44
CA TYR A 79 -8.33 12.08 7.88
C TYR A 79 -9.07 13.35 8.33
N ASN A 80 -8.60 14.54 7.93
CA ASN A 80 -9.13 15.83 8.38
C ASN A 80 -10.55 16.10 7.89
N THR A 81 -10.95 15.54 6.75
CA THR A 81 -12.34 15.59 6.27
C THR A 81 -13.30 14.79 7.15
N HIS A 82 -12.83 13.75 7.85
CA HIS A 82 -13.69 12.84 8.62
C HIS A 82 -13.66 13.10 10.14
N PHE A 83 -12.57 13.64 10.68
CA PHE A 83 -12.38 13.79 12.13
C PHE A 83 -12.44 15.25 12.59
N LYS A 84 -13.05 15.47 13.76
CA LYS A 84 -13.10 16.81 14.39
C LYS A 84 -11.73 17.31 14.83
N LYS A 85 -10.92 16.44 15.45
CA LYS A 85 -9.55 16.75 15.83
C LYS A 85 -8.70 16.76 14.58
N GLN A 86 -8.32 17.95 14.13
CA GLN A 86 -7.47 18.13 12.95
C GLN A 86 -6.02 17.73 13.27
N LEU A 87 -5.34 17.19 12.26
CA LEU A 87 -3.91 16.90 12.28
C LEU A 87 -3.19 17.77 11.25
N SER A 88 -1.96 18.10 11.57
CA SER A 88 -1.00 18.80 10.73
C SER A 88 0.19 17.90 10.41
N ARG A 89 1.08 18.37 9.55
CA ARG A 89 2.35 17.69 9.25
C ARG A 89 3.23 17.55 10.50
N ASP A 90 3.15 18.50 11.44
CA ASP A 90 3.98 18.55 12.63
C ASP A 90 3.55 17.51 13.69
N ASP A 91 2.34 16.95 13.55
CA ASP A 91 1.85 15.88 14.42
C ASP A 91 2.41 14.49 14.03
N ILE A 92 3.09 14.38 12.88
CA ILE A 92 3.64 13.12 12.38
C ILE A 92 4.95 12.82 13.09
N VAL A 93 4.97 11.71 13.84
CA VAL A 93 6.13 11.27 14.62
C VAL A 93 6.96 10.21 13.89
N TRP A 94 6.36 9.49 12.94
CA TRP A 94 7.07 8.51 12.11
C TRP A 94 6.33 8.24 10.80
N THR A 95 7.05 7.75 9.80
CA THR A 95 6.50 7.31 8.52
C THR A 95 7.19 6.04 8.06
N TYR A 96 6.46 5.22 7.31
CA TYR A 96 7.04 4.07 6.61
C TYR A 96 6.40 3.90 5.25
N SER A 97 7.13 3.26 4.35
CA SER A 97 6.71 3.03 2.96
C SER A 97 7.21 1.66 2.50
N GLY A 98 6.48 1.08 1.56
CA GLY A 98 6.83 -0.17 0.92
C GLY A 98 6.30 -0.21 -0.50
N VAL A 99 6.81 -1.13 -1.32
CA VAL A 99 6.28 -1.39 -2.66
C VAL A 99 5.59 -2.74 -2.70
N ARG A 100 4.40 -2.78 -3.28
CA ARG A 100 3.63 -4.00 -3.55
C ARG A 100 4.08 -4.55 -4.90
N PRO A 101 4.68 -5.75 -4.99
CA PRO A 101 4.99 -6.38 -6.26
C PRO A 101 3.73 -7.06 -6.80
N LEU A 102 2.95 -6.33 -7.58
CA LEU A 102 1.72 -6.85 -8.15
C LEU A 102 2.01 -7.49 -9.51
N CYS A 103 1.42 -8.66 -9.76
CA CYS A 103 1.49 -9.31 -11.06
C CYS A 103 0.87 -8.39 -12.10
N ASP A 104 1.60 -8.10 -13.16
CA ASP A 104 1.11 -7.23 -14.22
C ASP A 104 -0.03 -7.92 -14.97
N ASP A 105 -1.25 -7.44 -14.74
CA ASP A 105 -2.48 -7.89 -15.39
C ASP A 105 -2.95 -6.93 -16.48
N GLU A 106 -2.09 -5.99 -16.90
CA GLU A 106 -2.33 -4.92 -17.87
C GLU A 106 -3.39 -3.87 -17.42
N SER A 107 -3.73 -3.81 -16.12
CA SER A 107 -4.66 -2.79 -15.62
C SER A 107 -4.08 -1.36 -15.66
N ASP A 108 -4.84 -0.40 -16.19
CA ASP A 108 -4.41 1.00 -16.32
C ASP A 108 -4.23 1.74 -14.98
N SER A 109 -4.98 1.39 -13.94
CA SER A 109 -4.96 2.09 -12.64
C SER A 109 -4.29 1.26 -11.53
N PRO A 110 -3.31 1.82 -10.77
CA PRO A 110 -2.66 1.13 -9.65
C PRO A 110 -3.63 0.54 -8.63
N GLN A 111 -4.74 1.23 -8.37
CA GLN A 111 -5.73 0.78 -7.40
C GLN A 111 -6.63 -0.34 -7.93
N ALA A 112 -6.58 -0.66 -9.23
CA ALA A 112 -7.39 -1.69 -9.88
C ALA A 112 -6.62 -2.99 -10.14
N ILE A 113 -5.28 -2.96 -10.15
CA ILE A 113 -4.43 -4.15 -10.35
C ILE A 113 -4.82 -5.24 -9.35
N THR A 114 -4.91 -6.49 -9.79
CA THR A 114 -5.21 -7.59 -8.89
C THR A 114 -4.25 -7.65 -7.70
N ARG A 115 -4.79 -7.94 -6.51
CA ARG A 115 -4.02 -8.22 -5.29
C ARG A 115 -3.90 -9.73 -5.04
N ASP A 116 -4.43 -10.54 -5.95
CA ASP A 116 -4.29 -11.99 -5.93
C ASP A 116 -2.90 -12.42 -6.40
N TYR A 117 -2.55 -13.68 -6.15
CA TYR A 117 -1.23 -14.21 -6.42
C TYR A 117 -1.22 -15.16 -7.62
N THR A 118 -0.10 -15.19 -8.33
CA THR A 118 0.16 -16.14 -9.41
C THR A 118 1.36 -17.00 -9.04
N LEU A 119 1.22 -18.32 -9.08
CA LEU A 119 2.31 -19.27 -8.88
C LEU A 119 2.65 -19.93 -10.22
N ASP A 120 3.94 -19.91 -10.55
CA ASP A 120 4.47 -20.57 -11.74
C ASP A 120 5.55 -21.57 -11.33
N ILE A 121 5.46 -22.79 -11.87
CA ILE A 121 6.38 -23.89 -11.58
C ILE A 121 6.93 -24.49 -12.89
N HIS A 122 8.25 -24.66 -12.92
CA HIS A 122 8.98 -25.26 -14.03
C HIS A 122 9.86 -26.41 -13.56
N ASP A 123 9.97 -27.46 -14.38
CA ASP A 123 11.00 -28.48 -14.23
C ASP A 123 12.40 -27.97 -14.67
N GLU A 124 13.46 -28.72 -14.35
CA GLU A 124 14.85 -28.34 -14.69
C GLU A 124 15.09 -28.11 -16.19
N LYS A 125 14.24 -28.65 -17.06
CA LYS A 125 14.36 -28.55 -18.52
C LYS A 125 13.46 -27.48 -19.13
N ARG A 126 12.61 -26.79 -18.33
CA ARG A 126 11.57 -25.85 -18.77
C ARG A 126 10.64 -26.42 -19.86
N GLN A 127 10.51 -27.74 -19.98
CA GLN A 127 9.77 -28.34 -21.09
C GLN A 127 8.26 -28.36 -20.85
N ASN A 128 7.82 -28.32 -19.59
CA ASN A 128 6.41 -28.23 -19.23
C ASN A 128 6.20 -27.09 -18.23
N PRO A 129 5.87 -25.86 -18.67
CA PRO A 129 5.30 -24.86 -17.79
C PRO A 129 3.97 -25.39 -17.27
N ALA A 130 3.85 -25.62 -15.97
CA ALA A 130 2.56 -25.76 -15.32
C ALA A 130 2.30 -24.48 -14.54
N ALA A 131 1.66 -23.49 -15.15
CA ALA A 131 1.18 -22.34 -14.40
C ALA A 131 -0.02 -22.77 -13.56
N VAL A 132 0.11 -22.71 -12.23
CA VAL A 132 -1.01 -22.93 -11.31
C VAL A 132 -1.52 -21.57 -10.88
N GLY A 133 -2.43 -21.00 -11.68
CA GLY A 133 -3.17 -19.81 -11.29
C GLY A 133 -4.18 -20.18 -10.21
N ILE A 134 -3.84 -19.96 -8.94
CA ILE A 134 -4.83 -20.05 -7.85
C ILE A 134 -5.55 -18.71 -7.79
N ARG A 135 -6.63 -18.56 -8.56
CA ARG A 135 -7.53 -17.41 -8.45
C ARG A 135 -8.51 -17.67 -7.32
N ARG A 136 -8.58 -16.79 -6.32
CA ARG A 136 -9.65 -16.83 -5.30
C ARG A 136 -10.77 -15.86 -5.59
#